data_AF-A0A3S0ZJS0-F1
#
_entry.id   AF-A0A3S0ZJS0-F1
#
_cell.length_a   1.000
_cell.length_b   1.000
_cell.length_c   1.000
_cell.angle_alpha   90.00
_cell.angle_beta   90.00
_cell.angle_gamma   90.00
#
_symmetry.space_group_name_H-M   'P 1'
#
loop_
_entity.id
_entity.type
_entity.pdbx_description
1 polymer ?
#
loop_
_entity_poly.entity_id
_entity_poly.type
_entity_poly.pdbx_seq_one_letter_code
_entity_poly.pdbx_strand_id
1 'polypeptide(L)'
;MKVLGLVLATALFMLVTPATAAEYQGRNIDGKKLAAKAYYYATGGVYDVQVRFKGNRATIYFDGGSQTTIRLKQRAIADPKNIEGFGKLGQIPLGGIFSIGLDNDSNLIGNPQLPDSPLAGLWRISLDSKALQNFINK
;
A
#
# COMPACT_ATOMS: atom_id res chain seq x y z
N MET A 1 46.88 -36.45 -24.80
CA MET A 1 45.53 -36.60 -24.23
C MET A 1 45.54 -36.08 -22.80
N LYS A 2 44.69 -35.07 -22.50
CA LYS A 2 43.98 -34.86 -21.22
C LYS A 2 43.41 -33.44 -21.26
N VAL A 3 42.14 -33.37 -21.63
CA VAL A 3 41.31 -32.17 -21.64
C VAL A 3 40.90 -31.94 -20.17
N LEU A 4 41.35 -30.83 -19.56
CA LEU A 4 40.90 -30.45 -18.23
C LEU A 4 39.54 -29.76 -18.36
N GLY A 5 38.53 -30.43 -17.83
CA GLY A 5 37.12 -30.09 -17.96
C GLY A 5 36.70 -28.87 -17.16
N LEU A 6 35.73 -28.17 -17.75
CA LEU A 6 34.82 -27.19 -17.18
C LEU A 6 34.47 -27.44 -15.70
N VAL A 7 34.56 -26.40 -14.88
CA VAL A 7 33.54 -26.14 -13.86
C VAL A 7 32.97 -24.77 -14.16
N LEU A 8 31.93 -24.78 -14.99
CA LEU A 8 31.09 -23.63 -15.28
C LEU A 8 30.36 -23.31 -13.97
N ALA A 9 30.87 -22.34 -13.21
CA ALA A 9 30.18 -21.80 -12.06
C ALA A 9 28.86 -21.18 -12.56
N THR A 10 27.78 -21.94 -12.44
CA THR A 10 26.41 -21.47 -12.62
C THR A 10 26.14 -20.45 -11.53
N ALA A 11 26.51 -19.20 -11.83
CA ALA A 11 26.04 -18.02 -11.13
C ALA A 11 24.52 -17.94 -11.36
N LEU A 12 23.77 -18.62 -10.50
CA LEU A 12 22.33 -18.49 -10.39
C LEU A 12 22.05 -17.12 -9.74
N PHE A 13 22.32 -16.04 -10.47
CA PHE A 13 21.68 -14.76 -10.23
C PHE A 13 20.20 -14.99 -10.51
N MET A 14 19.46 -15.40 -9.47
CA MET A 14 18.02 -15.27 -9.47
C MET A 14 17.74 -13.78 -9.67
N LEU A 15 17.40 -13.42 -10.90
CA LEU A 15 16.84 -12.12 -11.25
C LEU A 15 15.55 -11.99 -10.44
N VAL A 16 15.65 -11.44 -9.23
CA VAL A 16 14.51 -10.92 -8.50
C VAL A 16 14.00 -9.75 -9.34
N THR A 17 13.10 -10.05 -10.26
CA THR A 17 12.37 -9.03 -10.98
C THR A 17 11.73 -8.13 -9.93
N PRO A 18 11.95 -6.80 -9.98
CA PRO A 18 11.32 -5.90 -9.05
C PRO A 18 9.81 -6.14 -9.13
N ALA A 19 9.21 -6.61 -8.02
CA ALA A 19 7.79 -6.87 -7.89
C ALA A 19 7.02 -5.69 -8.49
N THR A 20 6.35 -5.88 -9.62
CA THR A 20 5.64 -4.79 -10.32
C THR A 20 4.29 -4.50 -9.66
N ALA A 21 3.84 -5.42 -8.80
CA ALA A 21 2.60 -5.38 -8.04
C ALA A 21 2.85 -5.26 -6.53
N ALA A 22 1.78 -4.99 -5.77
CA ALA A 22 1.78 -5.30 -4.35
C ALA A 22 1.66 -6.83 -4.17
N GLU A 23 2.47 -7.40 -3.28
CA GLU A 23 2.59 -8.84 -3.12
C GLU A 23 2.42 -9.27 -1.67
N TYR A 24 1.67 -10.34 -1.44
CA TYR A 24 1.56 -11.00 -0.13
C TYR A 24 1.82 -12.50 -0.30
N GLN A 25 2.77 -13.05 0.46
CA GLN A 25 3.19 -14.46 0.36
C GLN A 25 3.55 -14.88 -1.09
N GLY A 26 4.21 -14.00 -1.84
CA GLY A 26 4.60 -14.23 -3.24
C GLY A 26 3.45 -14.18 -4.25
N ARG A 27 2.24 -13.78 -3.83
CA ARG A 27 1.08 -13.62 -4.71
C ARG A 27 0.76 -12.16 -4.94
N ASN A 28 0.47 -11.82 -6.20
CA ASN A 28 0.00 -10.50 -6.60
C ASN A 28 -1.39 -10.23 -5.99
N ILE A 29 -1.54 -9.10 -5.29
CA ILE A 29 -2.81 -8.66 -4.68
C ILE A 29 -3.40 -7.38 -5.31
N ASP A 30 -2.89 -6.96 -6.46
CA ASP A 30 -3.37 -5.78 -7.16
C ASP A 30 -4.81 -5.94 -7.68
N GLY A 31 -5.48 -4.80 -7.85
CA GLY A 31 -6.72 -4.69 -8.63
C GLY A 31 -8.01 -4.99 -7.87
N LYS A 32 -8.01 -5.85 -6.85
CA LYS A 32 -9.23 -6.11 -6.04
C LYS A 32 -9.32 -5.18 -4.83
N LYS A 33 -10.57 -4.87 -4.47
CA LYS A 33 -10.88 -4.17 -3.21
C LYS A 33 -10.94 -5.20 -2.08
N LEU A 34 -10.17 -4.94 -1.03
CA LEU A 34 -10.13 -5.74 0.19
C LEU A 34 -10.64 -4.90 1.35
N ALA A 35 -11.50 -5.49 2.19
CA ALA A 35 -11.92 -4.83 3.43
C ALA A 35 -10.71 -4.64 4.35
N ALA A 36 -10.63 -3.49 5.01
CA ALA A 36 -9.51 -3.14 5.88
C ALA A 36 -9.91 -2.08 6.91
N LYS A 37 -9.04 -1.87 7.89
CA LYS A 37 -9.01 -0.67 8.72
C LYS A 37 -7.85 0.21 8.30
N ALA A 38 -8.07 1.51 8.17
CA ALA A 38 -7.03 2.50 7.92
C ALA A 38 -6.87 3.42 9.12
N TYR A 39 -5.64 3.54 9.63
CA TYR A 39 -5.26 4.47 10.69
C TYR A 39 -4.45 5.62 10.10
N TYR A 40 -4.86 6.85 10.38
CA TYR A 40 -4.15 8.05 9.93
C TYR A 40 -3.43 8.73 11.09
N TYR A 41 -2.10 8.66 11.11
CA TYR A 41 -1.29 9.09 12.25
C TYR A 41 -1.45 10.57 12.58
N ALA A 42 -1.68 11.44 11.59
CA ALA A 42 -1.80 12.87 11.82
C ALA A 42 -3.05 13.26 12.63
N THR A 43 -4.11 12.43 12.60
CA THR A 43 -5.38 12.71 13.31
C THR A 43 -5.69 11.69 14.40
N GLY A 44 -4.99 10.54 14.42
CA GLY A 44 -5.33 9.41 15.28
C GLY A 44 -6.62 8.66 14.86
N GLY A 45 -7.26 9.05 13.76
CA GLY A 45 -8.50 8.43 13.28
C GLY A 45 -8.29 7.01 12.75
N VAL A 46 -9.25 6.13 13.06
CA VAL A 46 -9.36 4.77 12.51
C VAL A 46 -10.65 4.69 11.69
N TYR A 47 -10.53 4.20 10.46
CA TYR A 47 -11.63 4.14 9.51
C TYR A 47 -11.82 2.72 9.01
N ASP A 48 -13.06 2.24 8.98
CA ASP A 48 -13.44 1.08 8.20
C ASP A 48 -13.47 1.47 6.72
N VAL A 49 -12.72 0.74 5.91
CA VAL A 49 -12.44 1.13 4.51
C VAL A 49 -12.36 -0.10 3.61
N GLN A 50 -12.42 0.15 2.31
CA GLN A 50 -11.92 -0.79 1.32
C GLN A 50 -10.58 -0.29 0.78
N VAL A 51 -9.66 -1.18 0.47
CA VAL A 51 -8.35 -0.84 -0.11
C VAL A 51 -8.14 -1.60 -1.41
N ARG A 52 -7.68 -0.90 -2.45
CA ARG A 52 -7.22 -1.51 -3.70
C ARG A 52 -5.76 -1.21 -3.92
N PHE A 53 -4.95 -2.25 -4.10
CA PHE A 53 -3.54 -2.10 -4.44
C PHE A 53 -3.32 -1.99 -5.95
N LYS A 54 -2.29 -1.25 -6.34
CA LYS A 54 -1.80 -1.16 -7.71
C LYS A 54 -0.31 -0.79 -7.68
N GLY A 55 0.55 -1.79 -7.86
CA GLY A 55 2.00 -1.62 -7.76
C GLY A 55 2.41 -1.09 -6.39
N ASN A 56 3.09 0.06 -6.35
CA ASN A 56 3.53 0.70 -5.11
C ASN A 56 2.50 1.66 -4.50
N ARG A 57 1.22 1.57 -4.90
CA ARG A 57 0.14 2.44 -4.42
C ARG A 57 -1.00 1.64 -3.81
N ALA A 58 -1.66 2.25 -2.84
CA ALA A 58 -2.91 1.79 -2.28
C ALA A 58 -3.95 2.91 -2.36
N THR A 59 -5.09 2.64 -2.99
CA THR A 59 -6.26 3.53 -2.94
C THR A 59 -7.17 3.06 -1.81
N ILE A 60 -7.39 3.95 -0.84
CA ILE A 60 -8.28 3.77 0.31
C ILE A 60 -9.62 4.40 -0.05
N TYR A 61 -10.70 3.63 0.06
CA TYR A 61 -12.08 4.05 -0.17
C TYR A 61 -12.80 4.10 1.17
N PHE A 62 -13.32 5.26 1.54
CA PHE A 62 -14.06 5.45 2.78
C PHE A 62 -15.56 5.29 2.56
N ASP A 63 -16.26 5.03 3.65
CA ASP A 63 -17.72 5.10 3.67
C ASP A 63 -18.17 6.53 3.36
N GLY A 64 -19.08 6.67 2.39
CA GLY A 64 -19.47 7.97 1.82
C GLY A 64 -18.89 8.27 0.44
N GLY A 65 -18.10 7.36 -0.14
CA GLY A 65 -17.68 7.40 -1.55
C GLY A 65 -16.41 8.22 -1.82
N SER A 66 -15.85 8.86 -0.78
CA SER A 66 -14.56 9.52 -0.86
C SER A 66 -13.41 8.51 -0.94
N GLN A 67 -12.27 8.93 -1.48
CA GLN A 67 -11.09 8.09 -1.61
C GLN A 67 -9.81 8.90 -1.51
N THR A 68 -8.74 8.27 -1.03
CA THR A 68 -7.38 8.80 -1.11
C THR A 68 -6.42 7.75 -1.65
N THR A 69 -5.31 8.17 -2.25
CA THR A 69 -4.27 7.25 -2.70
C THR A 69 -2.97 7.55 -1.99
N ILE A 70 -2.39 6.49 -1.41
CA ILE A 70 -1.11 6.55 -0.70
C ILE A 70 -0.06 5.76 -1.47
N ARG A 71 1.21 6.13 -1.29
CA ARG A 71 2.36 5.35 -1.72
C ARG A 71 2.78 4.41 -0.61
N LEU A 72 2.89 3.11 -0.91
CA LEU A 72 3.33 2.12 0.06
C LEU A 72 4.81 2.33 0.42
N LYS A 73 5.15 2.12 1.69
CA LYS A 73 6.55 2.07 2.16
C LYS A 73 7.29 0.88 1.54
N GLN A 74 6.60 -0.25 1.42
CA GLN A 74 7.10 -1.49 0.83
C GLN A 74 6.03 -2.12 -0.06
N ARG A 75 6.45 -2.62 -1.23
CA ARG A 75 5.56 -3.34 -2.16
C ARG A 75 5.26 -4.76 -1.72
N ALA A 76 6.27 -5.44 -1.19
CA ALA A 76 6.11 -6.74 -0.56
C ALA A 76 5.50 -6.53 0.83
N ILE A 77 4.27 -6.98 1.00
CA ILE A 77 3.53 -6.95 2.25
C ILE A 77 3.97 -8.16 3.07
N ALA A 78 4.75 -7.91 4.11
CA ALA A 78 5.16 -8.94 5.06
C ALA A 78 4.07 -9.22 6.09
N ASP A 79 3.46 -8.15 6.63
CA ASP A 79 2.36 -8.22 7.60
C ASP A 79 1.12 -7.52 7.04
N PRO A 80 0.03 -8.27 6.74
CA PRO A 80 -1.20 -7.68 6.19
C PRO A 80 -1.94 -6.83 7.22
N LYS A 81 -1.60 -6.92 8.52
CA LYS A 81 -2.18 -6.10 9.59
C LYS A 81 -1.41 -4.79 9.80
N ASN A 82 -0.21 -4.67 9.24
CA ASN A 82 0.67 -3.53 9.43
C ASN A 82 1.30 -3.06 8.10
N ILE A 83 0.46 -2.61 7.17
CA ILE A 83 0.90 -2.08 5.89
C ILE A 83 1.03 -0.56 5.99
N GLU A 84 2.26 -0.06 5.91
CA GLU A 84 2.53 1.38 6.01
C GLU A 84 2.62 2.07 4.65
N GLY A 85 2.18 3.32 4.59
CA GLY A 85 2.36 4.17 3.42
C GLY A 85 2.16 5.64 3.71
N PHE A 86 2.47 6.48 2.72
CA PHE A 86 2.46 7.93 2.82
C PHE A 86 1.50 8.56 1.81
N GLY A 87 0.67 9.48 2.27
CA GLY A 87 -0.22 10.32 1.47
C GLY A 87 -1.04 11.25 2.35
N LYS A 88 -1.26 12.50 1.92
CA LYS A 88 -2.05 13.46 2.71
C LYS A 88 -3.55 13.18 2.55
N LEU A 89 -4.32 13.42 3.62
CA LEU A 89 -5.76 13.58 3.53
C LEU A 89 -6.07 14.96 2.96
N GLY A 90 -6.54 15.03 1.71
CA GLY A 90 -7.30 16.20 1.27
C GLY A 90 -8.61 16.31 2.08
N GLN A 91 -9.47 17.27 1.74
CA GLN A 91 -10.79 17.36 2.38
C GLN A 91 -11.66 16.15 2.00
N ILE A 92 -11.93 15.28 2.97
CA ILE A 92 -12.80 14.12 2.83
C ILE A 92 -14.13 14.40 3.54
N PRO A 93 -15.25 14.55 2.82
CA PRO A 93 -16.55 14.61 3.45
C PRO A 93 -16.91 13.24 4.06
N LEU A 94 -17.19 13.22 5.36
CA LEU A 94 -17.73 12.10 6.12
C LEU A 94 -19.21 12.36 6.40
N GLY A 95 -20.04 12.14 5.38
CA GLY A 95 -21.46 12.52 5.41
C GLY A 95 -21.66 14.03 5.21
N GLY A 96 -22.82 14.43 4.72
CA GLY A 96 -23.07 15.76 4.15
C GLY A 96 -22.87 17.00 5.05
N ILE A 97 -22.41 16.82 6.29
CA ILE A 97 -22.17 17.88 7.29
C ILE A 97 -20.77 17.85 7.92
N PHE A 98 -19.98 16.79 7.73
CA PHE A 98 -18.63 16.70 8.29
C PHE A 98 -17.62 16.49 7.17
N SER A 99 -16.48 17.18 7.24
CA SER A 99 -15.33 16.92 6.37
C SER A 99 -14.06 16.89 7.20
N ILE A 100 -13.26 15.83 7.07
CA ILE A 100 -11.91 15.76 7.62
C ILE A 100 -10.94 16.20 6.54
N GLY A 101 -10.22 17.31 6.75
CA GLY A 101 -9.16 17.76 5.85
C GLY A 101 -8.00 18.37 6.61
N LEU A 102 -6.78 18.02 6.23
CA LEU A 102 -5.56 18.74 6.61
C LEU A 102 -4.90 19.22 5.31
N ASP A 103 -4.97 20.53 5.10
CA ASP A 103 -4.41 21.34 4.01
C ASP A 103 -4.65 20.91 2.56
N ASN A 104 -5.20 21.88 1.82
CA ASN A 104 -5.61 21.76 0.43
C ASN A 104 -4.41 22.01 -0.51
N ASP A 105 -3.45 21.09 -0.53
CA ASP A 105 -2.41 21.08 -1.57
C ASP A 105 -2.94 20.33 -2.80
N SER A 106 -3.58 21.07 -3.71
CA SER A 106 -4.09 20.62 -5.01
C SER A 106 -3.02 20.07 -5.97
N ASN A 107 -1.77 19.92 -5.54
CA ASN A 107 -0.63 19.45 -6.33
C ASN A 107 -0.14 18.02 -6.00
N LEU A 108 -0.88 17.23 -5.22
CA LEU A 108 -0.39 15.94 -4.71
C LEU A 108 -0.62 14.74 -5.67
N ILE A 109 -0.21 14.91 -6.93
CA ILE A 109 0.30 13.78 -7.71
C ILE A 109 1.83 13.84 -7.59
N GLY A 110 2.37 13.21 -6.54
CA GLY A 110 3.76 12.76 -6.55
C GLY A 110 4.86 13.73 -6.14
N ASN A 111 4.60 14.79 -5.35
CA ASN A 111 5.70 15.56 -4.77
C ASN A 111 6.37 14.75 -3.62
N PRO A 112 7.67 14.39 -3.70
CA PRO A 112 8.38 13.60 -2.70
C PRO A 112 8.78 14.40 -1.45
N GLN A 113 8.25 15.61 -1.26
CA GLN A 113 8.64 16.46 -0.15
C GLN A 113 8.23 15.81 1.17
N LEU A 114 9.24 15.53 2.02
CA LEU A 114 9.00 14.98 3.34
C LEU A 114 8.02 15.91 4.08
N PRO A 115 7.00 15.35 4.73
CA PRO A 115 6.09 16.15 5.52
C PRO A 115 6.86 16.85 6.66
N ASP A 116 6.52 18.11 6.96
CA ASP A 116 7.15 18.92 8.02
C ASP A 116 7.03 18.26 9.42
N SER A 117 6.08 17.33 9.55
CA SER A 117 6.00 16.40 10.67
C SER A 117 6.21 14.97 10.16
N PRO A 118 7.04 14.14 10.83
CA PRO A 118 7.31 12.76 10.39
C PRO A 118 6.06 11.86 10.33
N LEU A 119 4.96 12.29 10.97
CA LEU A 119 3.68 11.58 10.99
C LEU A 119 2.63 12.20 10.06
N ALA A 120 2.85 13.42 9.56
CA ALA A 120 1.90 14.05 8.64
C ALA A 120 1.88 13.26 7.33
N GLY A 121 0.71 12.74 6.96
CA GLY A 121 0.59 11.88 5.78
C GLY A 121 0.92 10.40 6.02
N LEU A 122 1.32 9.95 7.23
CA LEU A 122 1.58 8.53 7.49
C LEU A 122 0.27 7.77 7.72
N TRP A 123 0.15 6.61 7.08
CA TRP A 123 -0.97 5.69 7.20
C TRP A 123 -0.51 4.29 7.58
N ARG A 124 -1.36 3.60 8.36
CA ARG A 124 -1.30 2.16 8.55
C ARG A 124 -2.59 1.52 8.07
N ILE A 125 -2.48 0.56 7.17
CA ILE A 125 -3.59 -0.26 6.66
C ILE A 125 -3.49 -1.64 7.32
N SER A 126 -4.64 -2.14 7.79
CA SER A 126 -4.81 -3.46 8.38
C SER A 126 -5.90 -4.21 7.62
N LEU A 127 -5.50 -5.14 6.76
CA LEU A 127 -6.44 -5.92 5.94
C LEU A 127 -7.27 -6.86 6.83
N ASP A 128 -8.55 -7.02 6.48
CA ASP A 128 -9.39 -8.04 7.10
C ASP A 128 -8.86 -9.44 6.74
N SER A 129 -8.73 -10.30 7.75
CA SER A 129 -8.12 -11.62 7.58
C SER A 129 -8.99 -12.51 6.69
N LYS A 130 -10.32 -12.43 6.82
CA LYS A 130 -11.26 -13.25 6.04
C LYS A 130 -11.28 -12.79 4.59
N ALA A 131 -11.31 -11.48 4.35
CA ALA A 131 -11.25 -10.90 3.01
C ALA A 131 -9.95 -11.29 2.28
N LEU A 132 -8.81 -11.23 2.98
CA LEU A 132 -7.51 -11.62 2.43
C LEU A 132 -7.44 -13.13 2.13
N GLN A 133 -7.90 -13.99 3.05
CA GLN A 133 -7.93 -15.44 2.81
C GLN A 133 -8.83 -15.80 1.63
N ASN A 134 -10.01 -15.19 1.53
CA ASN A 134 -10.92 -15.38 0.40
C ASN A 134 -10.32 -14.88 -0.93
N PHE A 135 -9.43 -13.88 -0.89
CA PHE A 135 -8.71 -13.42 -2.07
C PHE A 135 -7.66 -14.43 -2.53
N ILE A 136 -6.89 -14.97 -1.58
CA ILE A 136 -5.77 -15.88 -1.85
C ILE A 136 -6.26 -17.27 -2.28
N ASN A 137 -7.33 -17.77 -1.69
CA ASN A 137 -7.83 -19.12 -1.95
C ASN A 137 -8.70 -19.24 -3.22
N LYS A 138 -8.82 -18.17 -4.00
CA LYS A 138 -9.46 -18.15 -5.32
C LYS A 138 -8.40 -18.18 -6.42
#